data_AF-A0A2A2QI88-F1
#
_entry.id   AF-A0A2A2QI88-F1
#
_cell.length_a   1.000
_cell.length_b   1.000
_cell.length_c   1.000
_cell.angle_alpha   90.00
_cell.angle_beta   90.00
_cell.angle_gamma   90.00
#
_symmetry.space_group_name_H-M   'P 1'
#
loop_
_entity.id
_entity.type
_entity.pdbx_description
1 polymer ?
#
loop_
_entity_poly.entity_id
_entity_poly.type
_entity_poly.pdbx_seq_one_letter_code
_entity_poly.pdbx_strand_id
1 'polypeptide(L)'
;MKFSLLAAVLILAVASFFGWQDHRKLAAIRESHGRLFEEARALGLPTDGLVKDGKAVLPAKTGREDPSKSGVDPKEFAVRLAAFALKMEAAEKSGVPQEDFQQEIFGLLDEMHRLDPAELEVLIGELRANGELTAEMRRNIVGFAISMLANDHPASALAIFTESADLFGEKGGGRHVLGGALSKWASQDPEAALEWVRQNSAAHPDLVTEETKRELIGGAAKQDPRLAFKLIGELGLEDVGDAGQEIAKSATTPAERDAIVSALRDHLAAAVDKDDADELRLPTLQALAEGAMKDGFEGATAWIEGAGLDVNGLATITNGIAYWRTGDDTGKWIEWMVGNPLNGAWESKAGELMDQWTRTDYKAAGLWLSQAEDGPAKQAAVKSYAKTVAPYDPAAAVQWANTLPAGKDRDDLLEAIGKAGKTEGN
;
A
#
# COMPACT_ATOMS: atom_id res chain seq x y z
N MET A 1 0.53 -14.64 24.97
CA MET A 1 -0.81 -14.03 25.11
C MET A 1 -1.80 -14.93 24.41
N LYS A 2 -2.89 -15.36 25.06
CA LYS A 2 -3.99 -16.03 24.38
C LYS A 2 -4.91 -14.93 23.82
N PHE A 3 -5.12 -14.87 22.51
CA PHE A 3 -6.14 -14.01 21.93
C PHE A 3 -7.51 -14.59 22.28
N SER A 4 -8.43 -13.77 22.79
CA SER A 4 -9.82 -14.21 23.01
C SER A 4 -10.43 -14.71 21.69
N LEU A 5 -11.19 -15.80 21.76
CA LEU A 5 -11.84 -16.41 20.61
C LEU A 5 -12.79 -15.42 19.92
N LEU A 6 -13.43 -14.53 20.70
CA LEU A 6 -14.25 -13.43 20.17
C LEU A 6 -13.44 -12.45 19.31
N ALA A 7 -12.22 -12.09 19.73
CA ALA A 7 -11.35 -11.19 18.97
C ALA A 7 -10.85 -11.84 17.68
N ALA A 8 -10.42 -13.11 17.74
CA ALA A 8 -9.98 -13.86 16.57
C ALA A 8 -11.12 -14.04 15.54
N VAL A 9 -12.33 -14.31 16.03
CA VAL A 9 -13.55 -14.39 15.22
C VAL A 9 -13.83 -13.08 14.51
N LEU A 10 -13.87 -11.97 15.25
CA LEU A 10 -14.20 -10.66 14.69
C LEU A 10 -13.16 -10.21 13.65
N ILE A 11 -11.86 -10.44 13.89
CA ILE A 11 -10.80 -10.11 12.93
C ILE A 11 -10.93 -10.92 11.62
N LEU A 12 -11.11 -12.24 11.72
CA LEU A 12 -11.29 -13.11 10.55
C LEU A 12 -12.58 -12.79 9.79
N ALA A 13 -13.62 -12.40 10.51
CA ALA A 13 -14.88 -11.95 9.96
C ALA A 13 -14.74 -10.70 9.08
N VAL A 14 -13.97 -9.67 9.48
CA VAL A 14 -13.79 -8.45 8.65
C VAL A 14 -13.29 -8.82 7.25
N ALA A 15 -12.17 -9.54 7.18
CA ALA A 15 -11.54 -9.88 5.90
C ALA A 15 -12.43 -10.76 5.00
N SER A 16 -13.16 -11.70 5.61
CA SER A 16 -14.05 -12.63 4.90
C SER A 16 -15.36 -11.96 4.46
N PHE A 17 -15.88 -11.03 5.27
CA PHE A 17 -17.16 -10.37 5.06
C PHE A 17 -17.17 -9.47 3.83
N PHE A 18 -16.12 -8.67 3.62
CA PHE A 18 -16.03 -7.81 2.43
C PHE A 18 -15.99 -8.64 1.14
N GLY A 19 -15.22 -9.73 1.11
CA GLY A 19 -15.19 -10.65 -0.03
C GLY A 19 -16.56 -11.33 -0.28
N TRP A 20 -17.27 -11.71 0.78
CA TRP A 20 -18.61 -12.29 0.68
C TRP A 20 -19.67 -11.28 0.20
N GLN A 21 -19.60 -10.03 0.67
CA GLN A 21 -20.51 -8.96 0.28
C GLN A 21 -20.34 -8.58 -1.19
N ASP A 22 -19.10 -8.47 -1.67
CA ASP A 22 -18.80 -8.23 -3.08
C ASP A 22 -19.35 -9.37 -3.96
N HIS A 23 -19.21 -10.61 -3.49
CA HIS A 23 -19.79 -11.75 -4.18
C HIS A 23 -21.33 -11.70 -4.24
N ARG A 24 -22.00 -11.28 -3.16
CA ARG A 24 -23.46 -11.08 -3.12
C ARG A 24 -23.91 -9.94 -4.02
N LYS A 25 -23.24 -8.80 -4.00
CA LYS A 25 -23.52 -7.66 -4.88
C LYS A 25 -23.36 -8.06 -6.34
N LEU A 26 -22.29 -8.76 -6.69
CA LEU A 26 -22.07 -9.30 -8.03
C LEU A 26 -23.16 -10.30 -8.44
N ALA A 27 -23.58 -11.18 -7.54
CA ALA A 27 -24.65 -12.13 -7.81
C ALA A 27 -26.00 -11.43 -8.04
N ALA A 28 -26.35 -10.45 -7.20
CA ALA A 28 -27.57 -9.66 -7.34
C ALA A 28 -27.58 -8.84 -8.64
N ILE A 29 -26.44 -8.21 -9.00
CA ILE A 29 -26.29 -7.47 -10.27
C ILE A 29 -26.41 -8.42 -11.47
N ARG A 30 -25.84 -9.63 -11.39
CA ARG A 30 -25.95 -10.65 -12.44
C ARG A 30 -27.39 -11.14 -12.60
N GLU A 31 -28.09 -11.31 -11.50
CA GLU A 31 -29.49 -11.74 -11.50
C GLU A 31 -30.42 -10.63 -12.04
N SER A 32 -30.21 -9.38 -11.62
CA SER A 32 -30.95 -8.23 -12.16
C SER A 32 -30.66 -8.03 -13.65
N HIS A 33 -29.41 -8.21 -14.07
CA HIS A 33 -29.05 -8.23 -15.49
C HIS A 33 -29.79 -9.35 -16.23
N GLY A 34 -29.81 -10.57 -15.68
CA GLY A 34 -30.52 -11.70 -16.27
C GLY A 34 -32.02 -11.40 -16.47
N ARG A 35 -32.66 -10.82 -15.46
CA ARG A 35 -34.08 -10.40 -15.56
C ARG A 35 -34.30 -9.33 -16.63
N LEU A 36 -33.46 -8.29 -16.66
CA LEU A 36 -33.56 -7.21 -17.65
C LEU A 36 -33.30 -7.71 -19.08
N PHE A 37 -32.40 -8.69 -19.26
CA PHE A 37 -32.16 -9.32 -20.57
C PHE A 37 -33.37 -10.14 -21.04
N GLU A 38 -33.99 -10.92 -20.14
CA GLU A 38 -35.21 -11.67 -20.46
C GLU A 38 -36.39 -10.73 -20.76
N GLU A 39 -36.52 -9.61 -20.03
CA GLU A 39 -37.56 -8.60 -20.28
C GLU A 39 -37.34 -7.87 -21.61
N ALA A 40 -36.10 -7.47 -21.93
CA ALA A 40 -35.75 -6.87 -23.21
C ALA A 40 -36.04 -7.83 -24.39
N ARG A 41 -35.78 -9.13 -24.20
CA ARG A 41 -36.09 -10.18 -25.18
C ARG A 41 -37.60 -10.39 -25.36
N ALA A 42 -38.35 -10.37 -24.26
CA ALA A 42 -39.81 -10.48 -24.27
C ALA A 42 -40.46 -9.28 -24.98
N LEU A 43 -39.84 -8.09 -24.92
CA LEU A 43 -40.28 -6.87 -25.58
C LEU A 43 -39.79 -6.72 -27.02
N GLY A 44 -39.02 -7.68 -27.54
CA GLY A 44 -38.50 -7.66 -28.92
C GLY A 44 -37.40 -6.61 -29.17
N LEU A 45 -36.74 -6.13 -28.11
CA LEU A 45 -35.67 -5.15 -28.21
C LEU A 45 -34.34 -5.84 -28.61
N PRO A 46 -33.54 -5.25 -29.51
CA PRO A 46 -32.25 -5.81 -29.90
C PRO A 46 -31.26 -5.73 -28.74
N THR A 47 -30.70 -6.87 -28.34
CA THR A 47 -29.77 -7.01 -27.21
C THR A 47 -28.30 -7.17 -27.63
N ASP A 48 -28.05 -7.30 -28.94
CA ASP A 48 -26.73 -7.60 -29.53
C ASP A 48 -25.68 -6.49 -29.31
N GLY A 49 -26.10 -5.28 -28.96
CA GLY A 49 -25.23 -4.13 -28.67
C GLY A 49 -24.90 -3.90 -27.20
N LEU A 50 -25.48 -4.68 -26.28
CA LEU A 50 -25.34 -4.48 -24.83
C LEU A 50 -24.19 -5.28 -24.19
N VAL A 51 -23.53 -6.13 -24.98
CA VAL A 51 -22.36 -6.93 -24.57
C VAL A 51 -21.20 -6.61 -25.50
N LYS A 52 -20.09 -6.12 -24.93
CA LYS A 52 -18.83 -5.92 -25.66
C LYS A 52 -17.76 -6.80 -25.01
N ASP A 53 -17.11 -7.66 -25.80
CA ASP A 53 -16.04 -8.56 -25.34
C ASP A 53 -16.44 -9.46 -24.15
N GLY A 54 -17.66 -10.01 -24.17
CA GLY A 54 -18.16 -10.89 -23.10
C GLY A 54 -18.46 -10.19 -21.76
N LYS A 55 -18.42 -8.84 -21.73
CA LYS A 55 -18.77 -8.03 -20.57
C LYS A 55 -19.94 -7.11 -20.93
N ALA A 56 -20.99 -7.12 -20.10
CA ALA A 56 -22.12 -6.21 -20.27
C ALA A 56 -21.67 -4.77 -19.98
N VAL A 57 -22.16 -3.81 -20.78
CA VAL A 57 -21.94 -2.38 -20.51
C VAL A 57 -22.76 -2.00 -19.28
N LEU A 58 -22.07 -1.61 -18.19
CA LEU A 58 -22.70 -1.19 -16.94
C LEU A 58 -23.49 0.12 -17.17
N PRO A 59 -24.80 0.19 -16.86
CA PRO A 59 -25.50 1.46 -16.78
C PRO A 59 -25.01 2.27 -15.57
N ALA A 60 -25.07 3.59 -15.69
CA ALA A 60 -24.80 4.50 -14.58
C ALA A 60 -25.76 4.23 -13.41
N LYS A 61 -25.21 4.29 -12.18
CA LYS A 61 -25.92 4.17 -10.89
C LYS A 61 -27.24 4.95 -10.89
N THR A 62 -28.37 4.26 -11.06
CA THR A 62 -29.70 4.79 -10.76
C THR A 62 -30.43 3.81 -9.87
N GLY A 63 -30.72 4.27 -8.64
CA GLY A 63 -31.44 3.51 -7.62
C GLY A 63 -30.73 3.54 -6.28
N ARG A 64 -30.63 4.71 -5.65
CA ARG A 64 -30.48 4.76 -4.18
C ARG A 64 -31.77 4.17 -3.61
N GLU A 65 -31.70 2.96 -3.05
CA GLU A 65 -32.66 2.57 -2.02
C GLU A 65 -32.54 3.60 -0.89
N ASP A 66 -33.70 4.01 -0.38
CA ASP A 66 -33.82 4.97 0.71
C ASP A 66 -33.05 4.45 1.94
N PRO A 67 -31.96 5.12 2.37
CA PRO A 67 -31.11 4.63 3.45
C PRO A 67 -31.73 4.86 4.85
N SER A 68 -32.94 5.41 4.94
CA SER A 68 -33.47 5.93 6.21
C SER A 68 -34.12 4.90 7.16
N LYS A 69 -34.08 3.60 6.87
CA LYS A 69 -34.47 2.56 7.84
C LYS A 69 -33.61 1.31 7.65
N SER A 70 -32.56 1.19 8.46
CA SER A 70 -31.75 -0.02 8.63
C SER A 70 -32.60 -1.28 8.87
N GLY A 71 -33.85 -1.10 9.35
CA GLY A 71 -34.78 -2.17 9.72
C GLY A 71 -34.35 -2.90 10.99
N VAL A 72 -33.25 -2.46 11.61
CA VAL A 72 -32.62 -3.04 12.79
C VAL A 72 -32.79 -2.02 13.92
N ASP A 73 -33.50 -2.39 14.99
CA ASP A 73 -33.52 -1.56 16.21
C ASP A 73 -32.15 -1.69 16.92
N PRO A 74 -31.37 -0.60 17.08
CA PRO A 74 -30.04 -0.66 17.66
C PRO A 74 -30.03 -1.22 19.08
N LYS A 75 -31.10 -1.02 19.85
CA LYS A 75 -31.21 -1.51 21.24
C LYS A 75 -31.49 -3.00 21.27
N GLU A 76 -32.42 -3.48 20.46
CA GLU A 76 -32.69 -4.91 20.34
C GLU A 76 -31.47 -5.65 19.79
N PHE A 77 -30.77 -5.03 18.85
CA PHE A 77 -29.51 -5.55 18.32
C PHE A 77 -28.41 -5.58 19.39
N ALA A 78 -28.28 -4.55 20.22
CA ALA A 78 -27.33 -4.52 21.35
C ALA A 78 -27.54 -5.71 22.31
N VAL A 79 -28.79 -6.01 22.65
CA VAL A 79 -29.14 -7.16 23.51
C VAL A 79 -28.72 -8.48 22.86
N ARG A 80 -29.02 -8.67 21.57
CA ARG A 80 -28.63 -9.88 20.83
C ARG A 80 -27.11 -10.01 20.72
N LEU A 81 -26.41 -8.92 20.42
CA LEU A 81 -24.95 -8.91 20.29
C LEU A 81 -24.26 -9.18 21.63
N ALA A 82 -24.79 -8.64 22.74
CA ALA A 82 -24.30 -8.93 24.08
C ALA A 82 -24.51 -10.41 24.47
N ALA A 83 -25.70 -10.95 24.19
CA ALA A 83 -25.98 -12.37 24.44
C ALA A 83 -25.07 -13.28 23.62
N PHE A 84 -24.81 -12.93 22.36
CA PHE A 84 -23.87 -13.65 21.51
C PHE A 84 -22.44 -13.58 22.05
N ALA A 85 -21.97 -12.40 22.50
CA ALA A 85 -20.65 -12.27 23.08
C ALA A 85 -20.48 -13.16 24.33
N LEU A 86 -21.48 -13.21 25.22
CA LEU A 86 -21.48 -14.07 26.40
C LEU A 86 -21.47 -15.57 26.03
N LYS A 87 -22.26 -15.94 25.01
CA LYS A 87 -22.27 -17.29 24.43
C LYS A 87 -20.89 -17.70 23.91
N MET A 88 -20.21 -16.80 23.21
CA MET A 88 -18.86 -17.03 22.68
C MET A 88 -17.82 -17.24 23.79
N GLU A 89 -17.89 -16.46 24.87
CA GLU A 89 -17.00 -16.65 26.02
C GLU A 89 -17.23 -18.01 26.70
N ALA A 90 -18.48 -18.43 26.85
CA ALA A 90 -18.82 -19.75 27.39
C ALA A 90 -18.35 -20.90 26.48
N ALA A 91 -18.47 -20.73 25.17
CA ALA A 91 -17.99 -21.66 24.15
C ALA A 91 -16.46 -21.82 24.20
N GLU A 92 -15.73 -20.71 24.34
CA GLU A 92 -14.26 -20.70 24.50
C GLU A 92 -13.81 -21.47 25.75
N LYS A 93 -14.49 -21.26 26.89
CA LYS A 93 -14.23 -22.00 28.13
C LYS A 93 -14.52 -23.50 28.02
N SER A 94 -15.44 -23.87 27.13
CA SER A 94 -15.90 -25.25 26.95
C SER A 94 -15.22 -25.98 25.78
N GLY A 95 -14.34 -25.30 25.03
CA GLY A 95 -13.59 -25.87 23.90
C GLY A 95 -14.42 -26.13 22.64
N VAL A 96 -15.54 -25.41 22.45
CA VAL A 96 -16.39 -25.56 21.25
C VAL A 96 -15.69 -24.95 20.03
N PRO A 97 -15.68 -25.63 18.86
CA PRO A 97 -15.08 -25.10 17.64
C PRO A 97 -15.75 -23.79 17.15
N GLN A 98 -14.94 -22.91 16.56
CA GLN A 98 -15.39 -21.62 16.02
C GLN A 98 -16.36 -21.76 14.82
N GLU A 99 -16.21 -22.83 14.04
CA GLU A 99 -16.97 -23.09 12.80
C GLU A 99 -18.48 -23.14 13.05
N ASP A 100 -18.88 -23.59 14.24
CA ASP A 100 -20.29 -23.74 14.64
C ASP A 100 -21.04 -22.40 14.73
N PHE A 101 -20.31 -21.27 14.84
CA PHE A 101 -20.91 -19.94 14.98
C PHE A 101 -20.86 -19.11 13.69
N GLN A 102 -20.27 -19.60 12.60
CA GLN A 102 -20.00 -18.80 11.40
C GLN A 102 -21.25 -18.13 10.80
N GLN A 103 -22.36 -18.87 10.68
CA GLN A 103 -23.59 -18.31 10.10
C GLN A 103 -24.20 -17.20 10.98
N GLU A 104 -24.17 -17.40 12.30
CA GLU A 104 -24.65 -16.42 13.27
C GLU A 104 -23.78 -15.15 13.25
N ILE A 105 -22.46 -15.32 13.16
CA ILE A 105 -21.50 -14.22 12.98
C ILE A 105 -21.85 -13.42 11.74
N PHE A 106 -21.94 -14.04 10.55
CA PHE A 106 -22.26 -13.33 9.32
C PHE A 106 -23.62 -12.60 9.36
N GLY A 107 -24.62 -13.17 10.03
CA GLY A 107 -25.89 -12.51 10.27
C GLY A 107 -25.76 -11.23 11.10
N LEU A 108 -25.02 -11.31 12.23
CA LEU A 108 -24.76 -10.14 13.08
C LEU A 108 -23.96 -9.06 12.35
N LEU A 109 -23.01 -9.45 11.48
CA LEU A 109 -22.24 -8.50 10.66
C LEU A 109 -23.11 -7.76 9.65
N ASP A 110 -23.99 -8.49 8.97
CA ASP A 110 -24.91 -7.93 7.98
C ASP A 110 -25.89 -6.94 8.63
N GLU A 111 -26.41 -7.27 9.83
CA GLU A 111 -27.24 -6.34 10.59
C GLU A 111 -26.45 -5.10 11.05
N MET A 112 -25.23 -5.27 11.56
CA MET A 112 -24.44 -4.13 12.03
C MET A 112 -23.98 -3.20 10.91
N HIS A 113 -23.75 -3.71 9.69
CA HIS A 113 -23.42 -2.90 8.51
C HIS A 113 -24.63 -2.10 7.99
N ARG A 114 -25.86 -2.49 8.33
CA ARG A 114 -27.07 -1.72 7.98
C ARG A 114 -27.29 -0.53 8.89
N LEU A 115 -26.69 -0.53 10.08
CA LEU A 115 -26.81 0.58 11.02
C LEU A 115 -26.04 1.80 10.50
N ASP A 116 -26.69 2.95 10.53
CA ASP A 116 -26.03 4.21 10.25
C ASP A 116 -25.13 4.67 11.42
N PRO A 117 -24.30 5.71 11.27
CA PRO A 117 -23.43 6.18 12.34
C PRO A 117 -24.15 6.55 13.65
N ALA A 118 -25.33 7.17 13.59
CA ALA A 118 -26.08 7.58 14.78
C ALA A 118 -26.71 6.37 15.48
N GLU A 119 -27.19 5.39 14.69
CA GLU A 119 -27.66 4.11 15.20
C GLU A 119 -26.54 3.30 15.86
N LEU A 120 -25.33 3.34 15.31
CA LEU A 120 -24.14 2.71 15.91
C LEU A 120 -23.72 3.38 17.22
N GLU A 121 -23.83 4.69 17.34
CA GLU A 121 -23.63 5.39 18.62
C GLU A 121 -24.61 4.89 19.70
N VAL A 122 -25.88 4.71 19.35
CA VAL A 122 -26.89 4.14 20.26
C VAL A 122 -26.50 2.70 20.65
N LEU A 123 -26.16 1.85 19.68
CA LEU A 123 -25.69 0.48 19.92
C LEU A 123 -24.51 0.45 20.91
N ILE A 124 -23.51 1.30 20.69
CA ILE A 124 -22.32 1.38 21.55
C ILE A 124 -22.71 1.83 22.95
N GLY A 125 -23.59 2.83 23.08
CA GLY A 125 -24.11 3.29 24.37
C GLY A 125 -24.78 2.16 25.17
N GLU A 126 -25.65 1.37 24.52
CA GLU A 126 -26.33 0.23 25.15
C GLU A 126 -25.35 -0.88 25.58
N LEU A 127 -24.34 -1.18 24.73
CA LEU A 127 -23.30 -2.16 25.06
C LEU A 127 -22.40 -1.69 26.22
N ARG A 128 -22.12 -0.38 26.30
CA ARG A 128 -21.36 0.20 27.41
C ARG A 128 -22.15 0.17 28.72
N ALA A 129 -23.46 0.39 28.67
CA ALA A 129 -24.35 0.31 29.82
C ALA A 129 -24.59 -1.13 30.31
N ASN A 130 -24.32 -2.14 29.48
CA ASN A 130 -24.51 -3.53 29.85
C ASN A 130 -23.42 -4.02 30.83
N GLY A 131 -23.83 -4.20 32.10
CA GLY A 131 -22.97 -4.67 33.18
C GLY A 131 -22.58 -6.15 33.12
N GLU A 132 -23.23 -6.97 32.29
CA GLU A 132 -22.88 -8.38 32.09
C GLU A 132 -21.64 -8.55 31.21
N LEU A 133 -21.38 -7.60 30.31
CA LEU A 133 -20.22 -7.64 29.42
C LEU A 133 -18.93 -7.34 30.18
N THR A 134 -17.89 -8.11 29.90
CA THR A 134 -16.54 -7.79 30.40
C THR A 134 -15.96 -6.59 29.63
N ALA A 135 -14.96 -5.93 30.23
CA ALA A 135 -14.26 -4.82 29.55
C ALA A 135 -13.61 -5.27 28.23
N GLU A 136 -13.10 -6.51 28.17
CA GLU A 136 -12.54 -7.10 26.95
C GLU A 136 -13.60 -7.29 25.86
N MET A 137 -14.80 -7.77 26.21
CA MET A 137 -15.89 -7.94 25.25
C MET A 137 -16.34 -6.59 24.70
N ARG A 138 -16.54 -5.59 25.56
CA ARG A 138 -16.86 -4.22 25.13
C ARG A 138 -15.82 -3.68 24.17
N ARG A 139 -14.54 -3.79 24.51
CA ARG A 139 -13.43 -3.36 23.65
C ARG A 139 -13.45 -4.05 22.29
N ASN A 140 -13.67 -5.36 22.25
CA ASN A 140 -13.66 -6.13 21.00
C ASN A 140 -14.84 -5.76 20.09
N ILE A 141 -16.04 -5.60 20.65
CA ILE A 141 -17.24 -5.21 19.88
C ILE A 141 -17.10 -3.77 19.36
N VAL A 142 -16.72 -2.83 20.23
CA VAL A 142 -16.55 -1.41 19.85
C VAL A 142 -15.41 -1.25 18.84
N GLY A 143 -14.26 -1.90 19.06
CA GLY A 143 -13.14 -1.87 18.11
C GLY A 143 -13.51 -2.43 16.74
N PHE A 144 -14.37 -3.46 16.69
CA PHE A 144 -14.89 -3.99 15.44
C PHE A 144 -15.81 -3.00 14.73
N ALA A 145 -16.75 -2.37 15.46
CA ALA A 145 -17.64 -1.36 14.89
C ALA A 145 -16.85 -0.18 14.30
N ILE A 146 -15.83 0.33 15.02
CA ILE A 146 -14.94 1.38 14.52
C ILE A 146 -14.22 0.92 13.24
N SER A 147 -13.72 -0.31 13.21
CA SER A 147 -13.02 -0.85 12.04
C SER A 147 -13.92 -0.94 10.80
N MET A 148 -15.21 -1.25 10.97
CA MET A 148 -16.16 -1.22 9.85
C MET A 148 -16.43 0.19 9.37
N LEU A 149 -16.57 1.15 10.28
CA LEU A 149 -16.82 2.54 9.93
C LEU A 149 -15.62 3.24 9.30
N ALA A 150 -14.40 2.81 9.61
CA ALA A 150 -13.17 3.47 9.19
C ALA A 150 -13.07 3.71 7.68
N ASN A 151 -13.70 2.87 6.84
CA ASN A 151 -13.66 3.04 5.38
C ASN A 151 -14.79 3.94 4.85
N ASP A 152 -16.02 3.79 5.34
CA ASP A 152 -17.21 4.43 4.77
C ASP A 152 -17.61 5.71 5.51
N HIS A 153 -17.34 5.75 6.82
CA HIS A 153 -17.68 6.83 7.73
C HIS A 153 -16.48 7.16 8.65
N PRO A 154 -15.33 7.58 8.09
CA PRO A 154 -14.10 7.72 8.86
C PRO A 154 -14.18 8.77 9.98
N ALA A 155 -14.92 9.86 9.78
CA ALA A 155 -15.14 10.89 10.79
C ALA A 155 -15.88 10.33 12.02
N SER A 156 -16.95 9.56 11.79
CA SER A 156 -17.70 8.89 12.85
C SER A 156 -16.87 7.81 13.56
N ALA A 157 -16.07 7.06 12.79
CA ALA A 157 -15.14 6.08 13.36
C ALA A 157 -14.16 6.74 14.35
N LEU A 158 -13.59 7.88 13.98
CA LEU A 158 -12.67 8.65 14.83
C LEU A 158 -13.36 9.26 16.04
N ALA A 159 -14.57 9.80 15.88
CA ALA A 159 -15.36 10.32 17.00
C ALA A 159 -15.62 9.22 18.04
N ILE A 160 -16.16 8.08 17.59
CA ILE A 160 -16.43 6.91 18.44
C ILE A 160 -15.15 6.40 19.11
N PHE A 161 -14.04 6.32 18.36
CA PHE A 161 -12.74 5.89 18.91
C PHE A 161 -12.28 6.82 20.04
N THR A 162 -12.37 8.13 19.82
CA THR A 162 -11.96 9.15 20.80
C THR A 162 -12.83 9.09 22.06
N GLU A 163 -14.16 8.99 21.90
CA GLU A 163 -15.12 8.84 23.00
C GLU A 163 -14.98 7.50 23.75
N SER A 164 -14.34 6.52 23.13
CA SER A 164 -14.13 5.18 23.67
C SER A 164 -12.67 4.92 24.04
N ALA A 165 -11.82 5.96 24.13
CA ALA A 165 -10.39 5.82 24.39
C ALA A 165 -10.07 5.06 25.69
N ASP A 166 -10.93 5.16 26.70
CA ASP A 166 -10.89 4.41 27.96
C ASP A 166 -10.92 2.89 27.76
N LEU A 167 -11.57 2.40 26.70
CA LEU A 167 -11.67 0.97 26.39
C LEU A 167 -10.38 0.40 25.79
N PHE A 168 -9.56 1.23 25.15
CA PHE A 168 -8.37 0.79 24.40
C PHE A 168 -7.06 0.86 25.19
N GLY A 169 -7.07 1.59 26.32
CA GLY A 169 -5.96 1.66 27.28
C GLY A 169 -4.67 2.28 26.73
N GLU A 170 -3.67 2.47 27.61
CA GLU A 170 -2.42 3.18 27.28
C GLU A 170 -1.57 2.52 26.17
N LYS A 171 -1.76 1.22 25.91
CA LYS A 171 -0.99 0.47 24.90
C LYS A 171 -1.47 0.68 23.46
N GLY A 172 -2.52 1.48 23.23
CA GLY A 172 -2.90 1.91 21.88
C GLY A 172 -3.52 0.81 21.01
N GLY A 173 -4.34 -0.06 21.59
CA GLY A 173 -5.10 -1.03 20.80
C GLY A 173 -5.99 -0.31 19.78
N GLY A 174 -5.85 -0.63 18.50
CA GLY A 174 -6.63 0.02 17.43
C GLY A 174 -6.04 1.31 16.86
N ARG A 175 -4.81 1.72 17.23
CA ARG A 175 -4.13 2.88 16.63
C ARG A 175 -4.01 2.80 15.11
N HIS A 176 -3.77 1.61 14.54
CA HIS A 176 -3.76 1.42 13.09
C HIS A 176 -5.13 1.71 12.45
N VAL A 177 -6.22 1.45 13.16
CA VAL A 177 -7.58 1.77 12.70
C VAL A 177 -7.81 3.28 12.72
N LEU A 178 -7.31 3.96 13.77
CA LEU A 178 -7.33 5.42 13.86
C LEU A 178 -6.53 6.06 12.73
N GLY A 179 -5.29 5.62 12.49
CA GLY A 179 -4.45 6.11 11.39
C GLY A 179 -5.12 5.91 10.03
N GLY A 180 -5.59 4.68 9.75
CA GLY A 180 -6.30 4.38 8.50
C GLY A 180 -7.59 5.17 8.30
N ALA A 181 -8.40 5.35 9.35
CA ALA A 181 -9.60 6.18 9.30
C ALA A 181 -9.25 7.65 9.04
N LEU A 182 -8.21 8.18 9.70
CA LEU A 182 -7.77 9.56 9.51
C LEU A 182 -7.22 9.80 8.10
N SER A 183 -6.38 8.90 7.60
CA SER A 183 -5.91 8.92 6.21
C SER A 183 -7.08 8.87 5.22
N LYS A 184 -8.07 8.01 5.48
CA LYS A 184 -9.29 7.93 4.67
C LYS A 184 -10.09 9.23 4.70
N TRP A 185 -10.30 9.82 5.87
CA TRP A 185 -11.01 11.09 5.98
C TRP A 185 -10.27 12.21 5.28
N ALA A 186 -8.96 12.33 5.51
CA ALA A 186 -8.14 13.37 4.90
C ALA A 186 -8.09 13.25 3.36
N SER A 187 -8.25 12.05 2.81
CA SER A 187 -8.39 11.85 1.36
C SER A 187 -9.73 12.34 0.78
N GLN A 188 -10.71 12.67 1.62
CA GLN A 188 -12.02 13.19 1.22
C GLN A 188 -12.17 14.68 1.60
N ASP A 189 -11.76 15.02 2.82
CA ASP A 189 -11.84 16.36 3.41
C ASP A 189 -10.63 16.58 4.35
N PRO A 190 -9.49 17.04 3.79
CA PRO A 190 -8.27 17.24 4.57
C PRO A 190 -8.39 18.37 5.59
N GLU A 191 -9.24 19.37 5.36
CA GLU A 191 -9.44 20.47 6.30
C GLU A 191 -10.19 20.00 7.55
N ALA A 192 -11.25 19.22 7.39
CA ALA A 192 -11.99 18.67 8.52
C ALA A 192 -11.15 17.67 9.34
N ALA A 193 -10.37 16.81 8.67
CA ALA A 193 -9.44 15.89 9.34
C ALA A 193 -8.36 16.65 10.14
N LEU A 194 -7.85 17.76 9.59
CA LEU A 194 -6.87 18.60 10.26
C LEU A 194 -7.45 19.28 11.49
N GLU A 195 -8.70 19.74 11.40
CA GLU A 195 -9.39 20.33 12.54
C GLU A 195 -9.58 19.31 13.66
N TRP A 196 -9.92 18.06 13.34
CA TRP A 196 -9.95 16.98 14.31
C TRP A 196 -8.58 16.78 14.98
N VAL A 197 -7.48 16.76 14.22
CA VAL A 197 -6.13 16.67 14.79
C VAL A 197 -5.84 17.83 15.74
N ARG A 198 -6.19 19.07 15.37
CA ARG A 198 -5.98 20.26 16.22
C ARG A 198 -6.75 20.18 17.54
N GLN A 199 -8.01 19.79 17.49
CA GLN A 199 -8.86 19.66 18.68
C GLN A 199 -8.35 18.56 19.62
N ASN A 200 -7.88 17.44 19.06
CA ASN A 200 -7.43 16.30 19.82
C ASN A 200 -5.97 16.38 20.26
N SER A 201 -5.13 17.22 19.64
CA SER A 201 -3.73 17.39 20.04
C SER A 201 -3.59 17.85 21.49
N ALA A 202 -4.49 18.71 21.96
CA ALA A 202 -4.47 19.22 23.33
C ALA A 202 -5.21 18.30 24.32
N ALA A 203 -6.32 17.71 23.88
CA ALA A 203 -7.17 16.87 24.74
C ALA A 203 -6.64 15.43 24.89
N HIS A 204 -6.02 14.89 23.84
CA HIS A 204 -5.61 13.49 23.69
C HIS A 204 -4.25 13.38 22.97
N PRO A 205 -3.15 13.90 23.57
CA PRO A 205 -1.82 13.89 22.94
C PRO A 205 -1.28 12.47 22.66
N ASP A 206 -1.80 11.45 23.35
CA ASP A 206 -1.48 10.04 23.15
C ASP A 206 -2.11 9.43 21.88
N LEU A 207 -3.11 10.11 21.31
CA LEU A 207 -3.76 9.75 20.04
C LEU A 207 -3.13 10.49 18.86
N VAL A 208 -2.69 11.73 19.05
CA VAL A 208 -2.05 12.55 18.01
C VAL A 208 -0.53 12.37 18.05
N THR A 209 -0.08 11.20 17.57
CA THR A 209 1.34 10.87 17.43
C THR A 209 1.91 11.36 16.09
N GLU A 210 3.23 11.30 15.93
CA GLU A 210 3.89 11.53 14.65
C GLU A 210 3.34 10.62 13.53
N GLU A 211 3.04 9.36 13.86
CA GLU A 211 2.40 8.42 12.94
C GLU A 211 1.01 8.91 12.50
N THR A 212 0.16 9.33 13.46
CA THR A 212 -1.17 9.89 13.15
C THR A 212 -1.09 11.11 12.25
N LYS A 213 -0.14 12.01 12.53
CA LYS A 213 0.08 13.21 11.70
C LYS A 213 0.48 12.82 10.26
N ARG A 214 1.36 11.82 10.09
CA ARG A 214 1.76 11.34 8.77
C ARG A 214 0.61 10.68 8.01
N GLU A 215 -0.23 9.90 8.69
CA GLU A 215 -1.43 9.29 8.07
C GLU A 215 -2.38 10.36 7.54
N LEU A 216 -2.58 11.45 8.28
CA LEU A 216 -3.34 12.60 7.79
C LEU A 216 -2.71 13.21 6.54
N ILE A 217 -1.39 13.40 6.52
CA ILE A 217 -0.67 13.97 5.37
C ILE A 217 -0.78 13.07 4.14
N GLY A 218 -0.57 11.76 4.30
CA GLY A 218 -0.71 10.78 3.22
C GLY A 218 -2.14 10.72 2.67
N GLY A 219 -3.13 10.85 3.55
CA GLY A 219 -4.53 11.01 3.16
C GLY A 219 -4.77 12.29 2.36
N ALA A 220 -4.35 13.42 2.90
CA ALA A 220 -4.48 14.74 2.26
C ALA A 220 -3.78 14.79 0.90
N ALA A 221 -2.62 14.14 0.76
CA ALA A 221 -1.86 14.10 -0.49
C ALA A 221 -2.63 13.45 -1.66
N LYS A 222 -3.57 12.55 -1.39
CA LYS A 222 -4.44 11.97 -2.43
C LYS A 222 -5.39 12.99 -3.04
N GLN A 223 -5.78 14.00 -2.27
CA GLN A 223 -6.73 15.03 -2.66
C GLN A 223 -6.03 16.32 -3.11
N ASP A 224 -5.06 16.78 -2.33
CA ASP A 224 -4.29 18.01 -2.56
C ASP A 224 -2.83 17.84 -2.07
N PRO A 225 -1.90 17.45 -2.97
CA PRO A 225 -0.49 17.35 -2.65
C PRO A 225 0.16 18.64 -2.12
N ARG A 226 -0.32 19.82 -2.55
CA ARG A 226 0.25 21.11 -2.11
C ARG A 226 -0.10 21.39 -0.66
N LEU A 227 -1.35 21.10 -0.29
CA LEU A 227 -1.78 21.15 1.10
C LEU A 227 -0.96 20.16 1.94
N ALA A 228 -0.78 18.92 1.48
CA ALA A 228 -0.01 17.91 2.20
C ALA A 228 1.43 18.36 2.55
N PHE A 229 2.16 18.96 1.61
CA PHE A 229 3.48 19.52 1.89
C PHE A 229 3.44 20.70 2.87
N LYS A 230 2.41 21.55 2.80
CA LYS A 230 2.23 22.64 3.76
C LYS A 230 2.01 22.12 5.18
N LEU A 231 1.27 21.02 5.31
CA LEU A 231 0.96 20.40 6.60
C LEU A 231 2.18 19.82 7.32
N ILE A 232 3.28 19.52 6.62
CA ILE A 232 4.53 19.07 7.25
C ILE A 232 4.99 20.08 8.30
N GLY A 233 5.05 21.36 7.92
CA GLY A 233 5.42 22.44 8.83
C GLY A 233 4.32 22.80 9.82
N GLU A 234 3.05 22.82 9.41
CA GLU A 234 1.93 23.19 10.31
C GLU A 234 1.72 22.19 11.46
N LEU A 235 1.99 20.90 11.22
CA LEU A 235 1.86 19.85 12.24
C LEU A 235 3.14 19.66 13.07
N GLY A 236 4.22 20.35 12.70
CA GLY A 236 5.52 20.28 13.38
C GLY A 236 6.06 18.85 13.41
N LEU A 237 6.06 18.17 12.27
CA LEU A 237 6.65 16.83 12.15
C LEU A 237 8.17 16.91 12.32
N GLU A 238 8.72 16.02 13.13
CA GLU A 238 10.16 15.99 13.40
C GLU A 238 10.95 15.40 12.22
N ASP A 239 10.41 14.35 11.58
CA ASP A 239 11.01 13.68 10.43
C ASP A 239 10.30 14.07 9.13
N VAL A 240 10.85 15.07 8.44
CA VAL A 240 10.31 15.57 7.16
C VAL A 240 10.51 14.58 6.02
N GLY A 241 11.53 13.73 6.10
CA GLY A 241 11.81 12.70 5.09
C GLY A 241 10.73 11.63 5.05
N ASP A 242 10.33 11.13 6.23
CA ASP A 242 9.22 10.19 6.38
C ASP A 242 7.89 10.77 5.88
N ALA A 243 7.63 12.06 6.15
CA ALA A 243 6.45 12.74 5.64
C ALA A 243 6.46 12.81 4.11
N GLY A 244 7.61 13.13 3.52
CA GLY A 244 7.80 13.13 2.06
C GLY A 244 7.56 11.76 1.41
N GLN A 245 8.06 10.69 2.04
CA GLN A 245 7.78 9.32 1.60
C GLN A 245 6.29 8.99 1.65
N GLU A 246 5.59 9.42 2.70
CA GLU A 246 4.17 9.14 2.87
C GLU A 246 3.31 9.86 1.82
N ILE A 247 3.65 11.12 1.53
CA ILE A 247 3.07 11.86 0.40
C ILE A 247 3.32 11.08 -0.90
N ALA A 248 4.56 10.69 -1.19
CA ALA A 248 4.91 9.98 -2.41
C ALA A 248 4.15 8.64 -2.59
N LYS A 249 4.00 7.87 -1.50
CA LYS A 249 3.25 6.59 -1.49
C LYS A 249 1.76 6.77 -1.74
N SER A 250 1.22 7.97 -1.54
CA SER A 250 -0.18 8.27 -1.82
C SER A 250 -0.52 8.21 -3.32
N ALA A 251 0.48 8.40 -4.20
CA ALA A 251 0.30 8.31 -5.64
C ALA A 251 0.33 6.87 -6.15
N THR A 252 -0.76 6.49 -6.80
CA THR A 252 -0.99 5.18 -7.42
C THR A 252 -1.04 5.25 -8.95
N THR A 253 -1.15 6.45 -9.52
CA THR A 253 -1.17 6.67 -10.97
C THR A 253 -0.05 7.62 -11.42
N PRO A 254 0.38 7.58 -12.70
CA PRO A 254 1.36 8.52 -13.24
C PRO A 254 0.97 9.99 -13.05
N ALA A 255 -0.30 10.34 -13.28
CA ALA A 255 -0.80 11.70 -13.11
C ALA A 255 -0.71 12.19 -11.65
N GLU A 256 -0.97 11.31 -10.69
CA GLU A 256 -0.80 11.62 -9.26
C GLU A 256 0.69 11.83 -8.92
N ARG A 257 1.60 11.02 -9.46
CA ARG A 257 3.05 11.20 -9.27
C ARG A 257 3.51 12.56 -9.82
N ASP A 258 3.03 12.94 -11.00
CA ASP A 258 3.35 14.25 -11.60
C ASP A 258 2.83 15.42 -10.75
N ALA A 259 1.62 15.30 -10.20
CA ALA A 259 1.05 16.28 -9.30
C ALA A 259 1.89 16.44 -8.02
N ILE A 260 2.37 15.34 -7.44
CA ILE A 260 3.26 15.37 -6.27
C ILE A 260 4.62 16.00 -6.62
N VAL A 261 5.24 15.64 -7.75
CA VAL A 261 6.51 16.26 -8.17
C VAL A 261 6.36 17.77 -8.34
N SER A 262 5.25 18.23 -8.95
CA SER A 262 4.96 19.65 -9.08
C SER A 262 4.79 20.32 -7.71
N ALA A 263 4.03 19.71 -6.80
CA ALA A 263 3.80 20.26 -5.47
C ALA A 263 5.09 20.30 -4.63
N LEU A 264 5.93 19.26 -4.73
CA LEU A 264 7.25 19.21 -4.09
C LEU A 264 8.12 20.36 -4.58
N ARG A 265 8.23 20.57 -5.89
CA ARG A 265 9.03 21.68 -6.45
C ARG A 265 8.58 23.03 -5.93
N ASP A 266 7.26 23.27 -5.90
CA ASP A 266 6.72 24.55 -5.43
C ASP A 266 6.97 24.75 -3.93
N HIS A 267 6.89 23.68 -3.13
CA HIS A 267 7.23 23.72 -1.71
C HIS A 267 8.73 24.01 -1.49
N LEU A 268 9.62 23.30 -2.19
CA LEU A 268 11.06 23.49 -2.07
C LEU A 268 11.52 24.87 -2.59
N ALA A 269 10.84 25.45 -3.58
CA ALA A 269 11.12 26.79 -4.05
C ALA A 269 10.81 27.88 -3.00
N ALA A 270 9.93 27.58 -2.05
CA ALA A 270 9.60 28.45 -0.92
C ALA A 270 10.49 28.18 0.32
N ALA A 271 11.31 27.12 0.32
CA ALA A 271 12.16 26.75 1.44
C ALA A 271 13.30 27.76 1.62
N VAL A 272 13.52 28.18 2.88
CA VAL A 272 14.60 29.10 3.25
C VAL A 272 15.88 28.32 3.58
N ASP A 273 15.73 27.15 4.21
CA ASP A 273 16.82 26.24 4.51
C ASP A 273 16.98 25.19 3.38
N LYS A 274 18.22 24.96 2.95
CA LYS A 274 18.54 24.00 1.88
C LYS A 274 18.74 22.58 2.41
N ASP A 275 19.15 22.44 3.67
CA ASP A 275 19.43 21.12 4.25
C ASP A 275 18.09 20.40 4.52
N ASP A 276 17.12 21.09 5.13
CA ASP A 276 15.73 20.60 5.30
C ASP A 276 15.07 20.28 3.94
N ALA A 277 15.36 21.08 2.92
CA ALA A 277 14.83 20.89 1.57
C ALA A 277 15.34 19.58 0.95
N ASP A 278 16.61 19.23 1.13
CA ASP A 278 17.17 17.97 0.62
C ASP A 278 16.71 16.76 1.44
N GLU A 279 16.55 16.91 2.76
CA GLU A 279 16.02 15.87 3.66
C GLU A 279 14.58 15.47 3.27
N LEU A 280 13.77 16.42 2.82
CA LEU A 280 12.44 16.15 2.27
C LEU A 280 12.50 15.63 0.82
N ARG A 281 13.33 16.25 -0.03
CA ARG A 281 13.35 15.99 -1.48
C ARG A 281 13.76 14.56 -1.80
N LEU A 282 14.86 14.08 -1.22
CA LEU A 282 15.46 12.80 -1.62
C LEU A 282 14.55 11.59 -1.31
N PRO A 283 14.02 11.43 -0.08
CA PRO A 283 13.14 10.32 0.24
C PRO A 283 11.83 10.35 -0.56
N THR A 284 11.30 11.55 -0.84
CA THR A 284 10.09 11.72 -1.67
C THR A 284 10.33 11.22 -3.09
N LEU A 285 11.41 11.66 -3.75
CA LEU A 285 11.73 11.24 -5.12
C LEU A 285 12.03 9.75 -5.22
N GLN A 286 12.70 9.18 -4.21
CA GLN A 286 12.95 7.74 -4.15
C GLN A 286 11.65 6.95 -4.06
N ALA A 287 10.73 7.32 -3.16
CA ALA A 287 9.44 6.66 -3.01
C ALA A 287 8.57 6.77 -4.27
N LEU A 288 8.58 7.92 -4.96
CA LEU A 288 7.90 8.09 -6.25
C LEU A 288 8.48 7.17 -7.32
N ALA A 289 9.81 7.07 -7.39
CA ALA A 289 10.48 6.17 -8.33
C ALA A 289 10.18 4.70 -8.05
N GLU A 290 10.14 4.30 -6.78
CA GLU A 290 9.70 2.97 -6.37
C GLU A 290 8.26 2.69 -6.78
N GLY A 291 7.38 3.70 -6.67
CA GLY A 291 6.02 3.63 -7.20
C GLY A 291 6.00 3.43 -8.71
N ALA A 292 6.81 4.19 -9.46
CA ALA A 292 6.88 4.13 -10.92
C ALA A 292 7.48 2.81 -11.43
N MET A 293 8.45 2.24 -10.72
CA MET A 293 9.04 0.93 -11.06
C MET A 293 8.02 -0.22 -11.01
N LYS A 294 6.91 -0.08 -10.27
CA LYS A 294 5.82 -1.07 -10.28
C LYS A 294 5.06 -1.12 -11.60
N ASP A 295 5.16 -0.08 -12.42
CA ASP A 295 4.52 0.00 -13.74
C ASP A 295 5.38 -0.64 -14.85
N GLY A 296 6.50 -1.28 -14.48
CA GLY A 296 7.47 -1.87 -15.41
C GLY A 296 8.47 -0.86 -15.96
N PHE A 297 9.40 -1.34 -16.80
CA PHE A 297 10.48 -0.52 -17.34
C PHE A 297 9.98 0.70 -18.13
N GLU A 298 9.02 0.52 -19.04
CA GLU A 298 8.55 1.59 -19.91
C GLU A 298 7.82 2.69 -19.12
N GLY A 299 7.00 2.30 -18.13
CA GLY A 299 6.30 3.25 -17.27
C GLY A 299 7.26 4.04 -16.38
N ALA A 300 8.24 3.36 -15.80
CA ALA A 300 9.22 3.97 -14.92
C ALA A 300 10.12 4.98 -15.66
N THR A 301 10.66 4.58 -16.82
CA THR A 301 11.56 5.44 -17.61
C THR A 301 10.84 6.65 -18.19
N ALA A 302 9.61 6.48 -18.69
CA ALA A 302 8.78 7.61 -19.14
C ALA A 302 8.51 8.62 -18.02
N TRP A 303 8.23 8.14 -16.80
CA TRP A 303 8.06 9.02 -15.64
C TRP A 303 9.37 9.71 -15.26
N ILE A 304 10.50 9.00 -15.20
CA ILE A 304 11.82 9.58 -14.88
C ILE A 304 12.18 10.71 -15.85
N GLU A 305 11.94 10.51 -17.15
CA GLU A 305 12.18 11.51 -18.19
C GLU A 305 11.24 12.73 -18.06
N GLY A 306 9.96 12.48 -17.79
CA GLY A 306 8.96 13.54 -17.58
C GLY A 306 9.12 14.31 -16.25
N ALA A 307 9.69 13.66 -15.23
CA ALA A 307 9.88 14.19 -13.90
C ALA A 307 10.95 15.28 -13.83
N GLY A 308 11.61 15.65 -14.94
CA GLY A 308 12.51 16.81 -15.04
C GLY A 308 13.57 16.85 -13.93
N LEU A 309 14.17 15.70 -13.64
CA LEU A 309 15.15 15.52 -12.58
C LEU A 309 16.50 16.10 -13.02
N ASP A 310 17.23 16.67 -12.06
CA ASP A 310 18.63 17.02 -12.28
C ASP A 310 19.51 15.77 -12.24
N VAL A 311 20.78 15.91 -12.65
CA VAL A 311 21.77 14.83 -12.68
C VAL A 311 21.89 14.11 -11.33
N ASN A 312 21.78 14.86 -10.23
CA ASN A 312 21.85 14.30 -8.88
C ASN A 312 20.60 13.49 -8.53
N GLY A 313 19.40 14.02 -8.79
CA GLY A 313 18.14 13.31 -8.57
C GLY A 313 18.05 12.03 -9.40
N LEU A 314 18.51 12.08 -10.66
CA LEU A 314 18.59 10.91 -11.53
C LEU A 314 19.54 9.84 -10.96
N ALA A 315 20.74 10.25 -10.50
CA ALA A 315 21.69 9.35 -9.86
C ALA A 315 21.11 8.73 -8.57
N THR A 316 20.42 9.51 -7.74
CA THR A 316 19.78 9.04 -6.50
C THR A 316 18.73 7.98 -6.76
N ILE A 317 17.83 8.21 -7.71
CA ILE A 317 16.79 7.23 -8.08
C ILE A 317 17.43 5.96 -8.62
N THR A 318 18.41 6.10 -9.51
CA THR A 318 19.07 4.97 -10.15
C THR A 318 19.85 4.12 -9.13
N ASN A 319 20.40 4.75 -8.09
CA ASN A 319 21.06 4.04 -7.01
C ASN A 319 20.11 3.12 -6.22
N GLY A 320 18.81 3.45 -6.18
CA GLY A 320 17.76 2.63 -5.55
C GLY A 320 17.27 1.44 -6.39
N ILE A 321 17.70 1.33 -7.65
CA ILE A 321 17.29 0.24 -8.54
C ILE A 321 17.96 -1.06 -8.09
N ALA A 322 17.20 -2.15 -8.02
CA ALA A 322 17.70 -3.44 -7.57
C ALA A 322 17.03 -4.59 -8.29
N TYR A 323 17.70 -5.74 -8.37
CA TYR A 323 17.27 -6.88 -9.19
C TYR A 323 15.84 -7.35 -8.86
N TRP A 324 15.48 -7.43 -7.58
CA TRP A 324 14.14 -7.87 -7.15
C TRP A 324 13.00 -6.92 -7.57
N ARG A 325 13.32 -5.70 -8.03
CA ARG A 325 12.35 -4.76 -8.63
C ARG A 325 12.36 -4.82 -10.15
N THR A 326 13.52 -5.05 -10.75
CA THR A 326 13.69 -5.03 -12.22
C THR A 326 13.30 -6.36 -12.87
N GLY A 327 13.52 -7.49 -12.19
CA GLY A 327 13.14 -8.81 -12.68
C GLY A 327 13.64 -9.08 -14.10
N ASP A 328 12.72 -9.40 -15.01
CA ASP A 328 13.03 -9.69 -16.42
C ASP A 328 13.54 -8.45 -17.19
N ASP A 329 13.20 -7.24 -16.74
CA ASP A 329 13.64 -5.98 -17.36
C ASP A 329 15.06 -5.55 -16.93
N THR A 330 15.77 -6.36 -16.13
CA THR A 330 17.09 -6.02 -15.60
C THR A 330 18.08 -5.60 -16.69
N GLY A 331 18.10 -6.32 -17.82
CA GLY A 331 18.94 -5.97 -18.97
C GLY A 331 18.62 -4.59 -19.56
N LYS A 332 17.33 -4.25 -19.69
CA LYS A 332 16.89 -2.94 -20.18
C LYS A 332 17.36 -1.82 -19.26
N TRP A 333 17.30 -2.03 -17.93
CA TRP A 333 17.80 -1.05 -16.97
C TRP A 333 19.31 -0.84 -17.05
N ILE A 334 20.10 -1.91 -17.23
CA ILE A 334 21.55 -1.81 -17.44
C ILE A 334 21.86 -0.99 -18.70
N GLU A 335 21.14 -1.23 -19.80
CA GLU A 335 21.30 -0.49 -21.06
C GLU A 335 20.89 0.97 -20.91
N TRP A 336 19.75 1.23 -20.27
CA TRP A 336 19.23 2.58 -20.03
C TRP A 336 20.23 3.44 -19.23
N MET A 337 20.91 2.87 -18.23
CA MET A 337 21.90 3.60 -17.42
C MET A 337 23.06 4.18 -18.25
N VAL A 338 23.44 3.57 -19.37
CA VAL A 338 24.53 4.08 -20.24
C VAL A 338 24.14 5.38 -20.94
N GLY A 339 22.87 5.52 -21.31
CA GLY A 339 22.36 6.68 -22.04
C GLY A 339 22.06 7.88 -21.15
N ASN A 340 22.17 7.75 -19.83
CA ASN A 340 21.63 8.70 -18.87
C ASN A 340 22.73 9.38 -18.02
N PRO A 341 22.59 10.68 -17.70
CA PRO A 341 23.60 11.43 -16.96
C PRO A 341 23.55 11.10 -15.47
N LEU A 342 24.21 10.01 -15.07
CA LEU A 342 24.22 9.48 -13.71
C LEU A 342 25.45 9.91 -12.88
N ASN A 343 26.01 11.09 -13.16
CA ASN A 343 27.23 11.59 -12.51
C ASN A 343 28.41 10.59 -12.50
N GLY A 344 28.53 9.77 -13.55
CA GLY A 344 29.57 8.74 -13.65
C GLY A 344 29.36 7.49 -12.79
N ALA A 345 28.27 7.40 -12.00
CA ALA A 345 28.00 6.26 -11.12
C ALA A 345 27.38 5.03 -11.83
N TRP A 346 27.08 5.14 -13.12
CA TRP A 346 26.33 4.13 -13.86
C TRP A 346 27.05 2.77 -13.93
N GLU A 347 28.37 2.74 -14.15
CA GLU A 347 29.13 1.48 -14.30
C GLU A 347 29.09 0.65 -13.00
N SER A 348 29.26 1.32 -11.87
CA SER A 348 29.19 0.69 -10.55
C SER A 348 27.79 0.12 -10.32
N LYS A 349 26.75 0.88 -10.69
CA LYS A 349 25.37 0.46 -10.45
C LYS A 349 24.92 -0.66 -11.39
N ALA A 350 25.27 -0.60 -12.67
CA ALA A 350 25.07 -1.66 -13.63
C ALA A 350 25.79 -2.95 -13.20
N GLY A 351 27.02 -2.82 -12.69
CA GLY A 351 27.77 -3.92 -12.13
C GLY A 351 27.10 -4.56 -10.91
N GLU A 352 26.63 -3.75 -9.96
CA GLU A 352 25.86 -4.23 -8.79
C GLU A 352 24.60 -4.99 -9.22
N LEU A 353 23.84 -4.42 -10.15
CA LEU A 353 22.61 -5.01 -10.66
C LEU A 353 22.87 -6.34 -11.36
N MET A 354 23.94 -6.44 -12.14
CA MET A 354 24.38 -7.68 -12.77
C MET A 354 24.89 -8.72 -11.76
N ASP A 355 25.59 -8.32 -10.69
CA ASP A 355 26.01 -9.24 -9.62
C ASP A 355 24.78 -9.84 -8.92
N GLN A 356 23.81 -9.00 -8.54
CA GLN A 356 22.55 -9.45 -7.93
C GLN A 356 21.79 -10.40 -8.87
N TRP A 357 21.63 -10.02 -10.14
CA TRP A 357 20.97 -10.87 -11.13
C TRP A 357 21.68 -12.20 -11.32
N THR A 358 23.02 -12.19 -11.40
CA THR A 358 23.82 -13.42 -11.59
C THR A 358 23.72 -14.35 -10.39
N ARG A 359 23.73 -13.82 -9.16
CA ARG A 359 23.56 -14.63 -7.95
C ARG A 359 22.19 -15.29 -7.86
N THR A 360 21.16 -14.62 -8.36
CA THR A 360 19.78 -15.14 -8.31
C THR A 360 19.46 -16.05 -9.49
N ASP A 361 19.83 -15.64 -10.71
CA ASP A 361 19.59 -16.38 -11.96
C ASP A 361 20.73 -16.17 -12.96
N TYR A 362 21.85 -16.86 -12.72
CA TYR A 362 23.03 -16.83 -13.60
C TYR A 362 22.74 -17.27 -15.04
N LYS A 363 21.68 -18.06 -15.28
CA LYS A 363 21.29 -18.54 -16.62
C LYS A 363 20.62 -17.42 -17.40
N ALA A 364 19.64 -16.75 -16.80
CA ALA A 364 18.98 -15.61 -17.42
C ALA A 364 19.98 -14.46 -17.68
N ALA A 365 20.83 -14.15 -16.69
CA ALA A 365 21.88 -13.14 -16.84
C ALA A 365 22.87 -13.49 -17.97
N GLY A 366 23.32 -14.75 -18.04
CA GLY A 366 24.20 -15.23 -19.12
C GLY A 366 23.53 -15.23 -20.49
N LEU A 367 22.23 -15.57 -20.56
CA LEU A 367 21.45 -15.51 -21.80
C LEU A 367 21.35 -14.07 -22.31
N TRP A 368 21.01 -13.10 -21.45
CA TRP A 368 20.99 -11.70 -21.83
C TRP A 368 22.37 -11.22 -22.30
N LEU A 369 23.44 -11.54 -21.58
CA LEU A 369 24.81 -11.19 -22.00
C LEU A 369 25.18 -11.74 -23.38
N SER A 370 24.70 -12.93 -23.74
CA SER A 370 24.94 -13.52 -25.05
C SER A 370 24.20 -12.83 -26.19
N GLN A 371 23.09 -12.15 -25.88
CA GLN A 371 22.21 -11.47 -26.83
C GLN A 371 22.45 -9.95 -26.89
N ALA A 372 22.98 -9.36 -25.81
CA ALA A 372 23.23 -7.94 -25.70
C ALA A 372 24.21 -7.45 -26.79
N GLU A 373 23.94 -6.26 -27.33
CA GLU A 373 24.81 -5.60 -28.29
C GLU A 373 26.17 -5.26 -27.67
N ASP A 374 27.21 -5.26 -28.49
CA ASP A 374 28.54 -4.89 -28.03
C ASP A 374 28.58 -3.39 -27.69
N GLY A 375 28.93 -3.06 -26.45
CA GLY A 375 28.97 -1.69 -25.98
C GLY A 375 29.28 -1.58 -24.48
N PRO A 376 29.26 -0.35 -23.92
CA PRO A 376 29.61 -0.11 -22.53
C PRO A 376 28.75 -0.90 -21.53
N ALA A 377 27.43 -1.03 -21.79
CA ALA A 377 26.49 -1.79 -20.96
C ALA A 377 26.94 -3.25 -20.80
N LYS A 378 27.12 -3.94 -21.93
CA LYS A 378 27.58 -5.34 -21.96
C LYS A 378 28.96 -5.49 -21.33
N GLN A 379 29.89 -4.57 -21.60
CA GLN A 379 31.24 -4.64 -21.03
C GLN A 379 31.23 -4.53 -19.49
N ALA A 380 30.49 -3.58 -18.94
CA ALA A 380 30.32 -3.44 -17.49
C ALA A 380 29.67 -4.69 -16.88
N ALA A 381 28.65 -5.23 -17.54
CA ALA A 381 27.95 -6.41 -17.10
C ALA A 381 28.82 -7.69 -17.17
N VAL A 382 29.59 -7.90 -18.24
CA VAL A 382 30.54 -9.02 -18.38
C VAL A 382 31.56 -9.00 -17.24
N LYS A 383 32.11 -7.83 -16.90
CA LYS A 383 33.05 -7.69 -15.77
C LYS A 383 32.44 -8.18 -14.46
N SER A 384 31.18 -7.82 -14.20
CA SER A 384 30.47 -8.23 -12.98
C SER A 384 30.13 -9.72 -13.01
N TYR A 385 29.47 -10.19 -14.06
CA TYR A 385 29.08 -11.59 -14.25
C TYR A 385 30.26 -12.55 -14.11
N ALA A 386 31.37 -12.27 -14.81
CA ALA A 386 32.56 -13.12 -14.75
C ALA A 386 33.16 -13.16 -13.35
N LYS A 387 33.18 -12.05 -12.61
CA LYS A 387 33.64 -12.01 -11.21
C LYS A 387 32.71 -12.80 -10.29
N THR A 388 31.40 -12.72 -10.48
CA THR A 388 30.40 -13.44 -9.67
C THR A 388 30.46 -14.95 -9.91
N VAL A 389 30.72 -15.38 -11.15
CA VAL A 389 30.83 -16.80 -11.52
C VAL A 389 32.20 -17.40 -11.21
N ALA A 390 33.26 -16.60 -11.18
CA ALA A 390 34.65 -17.06 -11.04
C ALA A 390 34.95 -18.02 -9.88
N PRO A 391 34.37 -17.85 -8.66
CA PRO A 391 34.58 -18.80 -7.58
C PRO A 391 34.09 -20.21 -7.93
N TYR A 392 32.96 -20.31 -8.65
CA TYR A 392 32.27 -21.57 -8.91
C TYR A 392 32.67 -22.22 -10.24
N ASP A 393 32.90 -21.41 -11.28
CA ASP A 393 33.32 -21.87 -12.60
C ASP A 393 34.34 -20.87 -13.21
N PRO A 394 35.62 -20.98 -12.82
CA PRO A 394 36.66 -20.10 -13.33
C PRO A 394 36.89 -20.26 -14.83
N ALA A 395 36.58 -21.43 -15.40
CA ALA A 395 36.73 -21.66 -16.84
C ALA A 395 35.67 -20.86 -17.63
N ALA A 396 34.40 -20.90 -17.20
CA ALA A 396 33.35 -20.08 -17.79
C ALA A 396 33.62 -18.58 -17.58
N ALA A 397 34.10 -18.17 -16.41
CA ALA A 397 34.47 -16.77 -16.14
C ALA A 397 35.56 -16.26 -17.10
N VAL A 398 36.59 -17.08 -17.38
CA VAL A 398 37.62 -16.74 -18.38
C VAL A 398 37.03 -16.63 -19.79
N GLN A 399 36.10 -17.50 -20.18
CA GLN A 399 35.41 -17.40 -21.47
C GLN A 399 34.67 -16.07 -21.61
N TRP A 400 33.92 -15.67 -20.57
CA TRP A 400 33.26 -14.37 -20.54
C TRP A 400 34.24 -13.20 -20.56
N ALA A 401 35.32 -13.25 -19.78
CA ALA A 401 36.35 -12.20 -19.79
C ALA A 401 36.95 -12.00 -21.20
N ASN A 402 37.14 -13.09 -21.95
CA ASN A 402 37.65 -13.03 -23.32
C ASN A 402 36.68 -12.41 -24.34
N THR A 403 35.41 -12.19 -23.98
CA THR A 403 34.45 -11.43 -24.83
C THR A 403 34.71 -9.92 -24.75
N LEU A 404 35.45 -9.43 -23.74
CA LEU A 404 35.86 -8.03 -23.68
C LEU A 404 36.94 -7.72 -24.74
N PRO A 405 36.95 -6.49 -25.28
CA PRO A 405 38.04 -6.02 -26.13
C PRO A 405 39.40 -6.19 -25.45
N ALA A 406 40.44 -6.45 -26.24
CA ALA A 406 41.80 -6.53 -25.73
C ALA A 406 42.23 -5.20 -25.09
N GLY A 407 42.73 -5.26 -23.86
CA GLY A 407 43.17 -4.08 -23.12
C GLY A 407 43.13 -4.29 -21.61
N LYS A 408 43.39 -3.21 -20.89
CA LYS A 408 43.53 -3.21 -19.42
C LYS A 408 42.36 -3.86 -18.69
N ASP A 409 41.13 -3.56 -19.12
CA ASP A 409 39.91 -4.09 -18.49
C ASP A 409 39.81 -5.62 -18.53
N ARG A 410 40.19 -6.22 -19.67
CA ARG A 410 40.21 -7.68 -19.82
C ARG A 410 41.32 -8.30 -18.99
N ASP A 411 42.51 -7.70 -19.03
CA ASP A 411 43.68 -8.23 -18.34
C ASP A 411 43.50 -8.17 -16.82
N ASP A 412 42.97 -7.06 -16.29
CA ASP A 412 42.62 -6.90 -14.87
C ASP A 412 41.54 -7.91 -14.43
N LEU A 413 40.54 -8.19 -15.28
CA LEU A 413 39.50 -9.18 -15.01
C LEU A 413 40.05 -10.60 -14.98
N LEU A 414 40.89 -10.98 -15.94
CA LEU A 414 41.55 -12.30 -15.97
C LEU A 414 42.43 -12.53 -14.74
N GLU A 415 43.16 -11.49 -14.30
CA GLU A 415 43.93 -11.55 -13.06
C GLU A 415 43.02 -11.78 -11.83
N ALA A 416 41.90 -11.05 -11.75
CA ALA A 416 40.93 -11.20 -10.66
C ALA A 416 40.32 -12.60 -10.62
N ILE A 417 39.95 -13.17 -11.77
CA ILE A 417 39.45 -14.55 -11.88
C ILE A 417 40.52 -15.55 -11.42
N GLY A 418 41.77 -15.36 -11.86
CA GLY A 418 42.89 -16.22 -11.46
C GLY A 418 43.20 -16.19 -9.96
N LYS A 419 42.86 -15.10 -9.25
CA LYS A 419 42.93 -15.01 -7.78
C LYS A 419 41.76 -15.75 -7.11
N ALA A 420 40.54 -15.54 -7.60
CA ALA A 420 39.33 -16.18 -7.05
C ALA A 420 39.35 -17.72 -7.16
N GLY A 421 39.84 -18.26 -8.28
CA GLY A 421 39.95 -19.72 -8.45
C GLY A 421 40.99 -20.39 -7.55
N LYS A 422 41.93 -19.64 -6.97
CA LYS A 422 42.94 -20.17 -6.02
C LYS A 422 42.44 -20.26 -4.59
N THR A 423 41.40 -19.52 -4.22
CA THR A 423 40.86 -19.46 -2.86
C THR A 423 39.93 -20.63 -2.50
N GLU A 424 39.30 -21.30 -3.46
CA GLU A 424 38.49 -22.51 -3.20
C GLU A 424 39.27 -23.82 -3.36
N GLY A 425 40.45 -23.79 -3.98
CA GLY A 425 41.29 -24.97 -4.20
C GLY A 425 42.14 -25.40 -3.00
N ASN A 426 41.83 -24.93 -1.78
CA ASN A 426 42.64 -25.12 -0.57
C ASN A 426 41.82 -25.66 0.60
#